data_AF-A0A972NAW2-F1
#
_entry.id   AF-A0A972NAW2-F1
#
_cell.length_a   1.000
_cell.length_b   1.000
_cell.length_c   1.000
_cell.angle_alpha   90.00
_cell.angle_beta   90.00
_cell.angle_gamma   90.00
#
_symmetry.space_group_name_H-M   'P 1'
#
loop_
_entity.id
_entity.type
_entity.pdbx_description
1 polymer ?
#
loop_
_entity_poly.entity_id
_entity_poly.type
_entity_poly.pdbx_seq_one_letter_code
_entity_poly.pdbx_strand_id
1 'polypeptide(L)'
;MRFAMAVVLGFGTFLLLRISPNESMRAKALPLMVTFAILGYFLPELWLRSKISKRQEEILKAMPDALDLLTICVGAGLGFDAAMHKVVEKWDNELAFEFGRVLREVQLGKTRREALRDMADRVGLPEMTSFVAAIIQSEQLGVSLGKVLQIQAENMRIKRRQRAEEAAQQAPVKMLFPLVFLVMPALFIVLLGPAAMIVIQMFVGGGF
;
A
#
# COMPACT_ATOMS: atom_id res chain seq x y z
N MET A 1 17.21 14.29 -7.37
CA MET A 1 17.50 12.84 -7.23
C MET A 1 16.94 11.99 -8.39
N ARG A 2 15.66 12.14 -8.79
CA ARG A 2 15.05 11.45 -9.96
C ARG A 2 15.87 11.56 -11.25
N PHE A 3 16.26 12.77 -11.62
CA PHE A 3 17.10 13.04 -12.80
C PHE A 3 18.51 12.47 -12.64
N ALA A 4 19.10 12.56 -11.45
CA ALA A 4 20.48 12.11 -11.22
C ALA A 4 20.63 10.59 -11.39
N MET A 5 19.64 9.79 -10.95
CA MET A 5 19.73 8.32 -11.06
C MET A 5 19.47 7.83 -12.49
N ALA A 6 18.53 8.46 -13.20
CA ALA A 6 18.29 8.21 -14.63
C ALA A 6 19.49 8.65 -15.49
N VAL A 7 20.11 9.78 -15.15
CA VAL A 7 21.33 10.28 -15.81
C VAL A 7 22.53 9.39 -15.51
N VAL A 8 22.73 8.92 -14.27
CA VAL A 8 23.86 8.04 -13.92
C VAL A 8 23.75 6.66 -14.58
N LEU A 9 22.55 6.07 -14.64
CA LEU A 9 22.34 4.79 -15.34
C LEU A 9 22.40 4.94 -16.87
N GLY A 10 21.87 6.03 -17.42
CA GLY A 10 21.98 6.37 -18.83
C GLY A 10 23.42 6.70 -19.26
N PHE A 11 24.18 7.39 -18.41
CA PHE A 11 25.57 7.74 -18.67
C PHE A 11 26.50 6.54 -18.48
N GLY A 12 26.22 5.66 -17.51
CA GLY A 12 26.95 4.39 -17.31
C GLY A 12 26.77 3.42 -18.47
N THR A 13 25.54 3.30 -19.00
CA THR A 13 25.29 2.51 -20.22
C THR A 13 25.94 3.14 -21.46
N PHE A 14 25.91 4.47 -21.59
CA PHE A 14 26.59 5.20 -22.67
C PHE A 14 28.12 5.02 -22.66
N LEU A 15 28.76 5.04 -21.49
CA LEU A 15 30.20 4.81 -21.34
C LEU A 15 30.62 3.36 -21.64
N LEU A 16 29.85 2.37 -21.18
CA LEU A 16 30.09 0.96 -21.50
C LEU A 16 29.98 0.66 -23.01
N LEU A 17 29.13 1.41 -23.72
CA LEU A 17 28.93 1.27 -25.17
C LEU A 17 30.02 1.94 -26.01
N ARG A 18 30.71 2.97 -25.48
CA ARG A 18 31.85 3.63 -26.14
C ARG A 18 33.14 2.80 -26.08
N ILE A 19 33.22 1.84 -25.17
CA ILE A 19 34.41 0.99 -24.92
C ILE A 19 34.31 -0.36 -25.64
N SER A 20 33.12 -0.80 -26.10
CA SER A 20 32.96 -2.11 -26.76
C SER A 20 33.20 -2.05 -28.28
N PRO A 21 34.15 -2.83 -28.83
CA PRO A 21 34.54 -2.79 -30.26
C PRO A 21 33.60 -3.61 -31.19
N ASN A 22 32.44 -4.07 -30.72
CA ASN A 22 31.58 -5.02 -31.44
C ASN A 22 30.36 -4.33 -32.12
N GLU A 23 30.31 -4.31 -33.46
CA GLU A 23 29.23 -3.66 -34.25
C GLU A 23 27.83 -4.23 -33.95
N SER A 24 27.73 -5.54 -33.68
CA SER A 24 26.46 -6.19 -33.28
C SER A 24 25.94 -5.74 -31.91
N MET A 25 26.80 -5.22 -31.02
CA MET A 25 26.37 -4.64 -29.74
C MET A 25 25.78 -3.23 -29.92
N ARG A 26 26.23 -2.47 -30.93
CA ARG A 26 25.75 -1.09 -31.19
C ARG A 26 24.30 -1.08 -31.68
N ALA A 27 23.88 -2.07 -32.47
CA ALA A 27 22.48 -2.20 -32.93
C ALA A 27 21.51 -2.56 -31.79
N LYS A 28 21.94 -3.38 -30.81
CA LYS A 28 21.15 -3.74 -29.62
C LYS A 28 21.27 -2.71 -28.48
N ALA A 29 22.18 -1.74 -28.62
CA ALA A 29 22.46 -0.73 -27.61
C ALA A 29 21.32 0.28 -27.44
N LEU A 30 20.72 0.71 -28.55
CA LEU A 30 19.66 1.72 -28.56
C LEU A 30 18.43 1.27 -27.74
N PRO A 31 17.84 0.08 -27.95
CA PRO A 31 16.69 -0.37 -27.15
C PRO A 31 17.06 -0.64 -25.68
N LEU A 32 18.27 -1.12 -25.40
CA LEU A 32 18.74 -1.38 -24.04
C LEU A 32 18.89 -0.08 -23.24
N MET A 33 19.48 0.96 -23.83
CA MET A 33 19.65 2.27 -23.22
C MET A 33 18.30 2.92 -22.91
N VAL A 34 17.33 2.83 -23.84
CA VAL A 34 15.97 3.32 -23.62
C VAL A 34 15.29 2.56 -22.48
N THR A 35 15.46 1.24 -22.41
CA THR A 35 14.85 0.42 -21.35
C THR A 35 15.43 0.74 -19.97
N PHE A 36 16.76 0.90 -19.85
CA PHE A 36 17.41 1.28 -18.59
C PHE A 36 17.11 2.73 -18.18
N ALA A 37 16.97 3.66 -19.13
CA ALA A 37 16.55 5.03 -18.83
C ALA A 37 15.12 5.09 -18.29
N ILE A 38 14.21 4.32 -18.90
CA ILE A 38 12.82 4.18 -18.42
C ILE A 38 12.82 3.54 -17.03
N LEU A 39 13.52 2.41 -16.84
CA LEU A 39 13.58 1.75 -15.53
C LEU A 39 14.19 2.66 -14.45
N GLY A 40 15.27 3.39 -14.75
CA GLY A 40 15.90 4.33 -13.82
C GLY A 40 15.01 5.50 -13.41
N TYR A 41 14.04 5.88 -14.25
CA TYR A 41 13.06 6.91 -13.93
C TYR A 41 11.88 6.36 -13.08
N PHE A 42 11.36 5.18 -13.41
CA PHE A 42 10.19 4.61 -12.75
C PHE A 42 10.50 3.89 -11.42
N LEU A 43 11.68 3.26 -11.31
CA LEU A 43 12.05 2.45 -10.14
C LEU A 43 12.08 3.24 -8.81
N PRO A 44 12.64 4.46 -8.74
CA PRO A 44 12.65 5.23 -7.48
C PRO A 44 11.25 5.63 -7.04
N GLU A 45 10.35 5.87 -7.99
CA GLU A 45 8.96 6.23 -7.69
C GLU A 45 8.19 5.05 -7.12
N LEU A 46 8.33 3.87 -7.71
CA LEU A 46 7.72 2.65 -7.18
C LEU A 46 8.26 2.33 -5.78
N TRP A 47 9.56 2.48 -5.57
CA TRP A 47 10.17 2.23 -4.26
C TRP A 47 9.69 3.24 -3.20
N LEU A 48 9.61 4.52 -3.54
CA LEU A 48 9.07 5.55 -2.65
C LEU A 48 7.60 5.31 -2.32
N ARG A 49 6.77 5.00 -3.34
CA ARG A 49 5.35 4.66 -3.15
C ARG A 49 5.17 3.44 -2.24
N SER A 50 5.99 2.40 -2.44
CA SER A 50 5.97 1.22 -1.59
C SER A 50 6.32 1.55 -0.14
N LYS A 51 7.35 2.37 0.08
CA LYS A 51 7.75 2.81 1.44
C LYS A 51 6.65 3.63 2.11
N ILE A 52 6.02 4.55 1.39
CA ILE A 52 4.88 5.35 1.89
C ILE A 52 3.71 4.43 2.24
N SER A 53 3.33 3.52 1.34
CA SER A 53 2.23 2.59 1.55
C SER A 53 2.46 1.68 2.76
N LYS A 54 3.69 1.19 2.96
CA LYS A 54 4.04 0.37 4.11
C LYS A 54 3.91 1.15 5.42
N ARG A 55 4.41 2.39 5.46
CA ARG A 55 4.28 3.29 6.62
C ARG A 55 2.81 3.56 6.95
N GLN A 56 2.00 3.86 5.93
CA GLN A 56 0.55 4.08 6.07
C GLN A 56 -0.16 2.83 6.59
N GLU A 57 0.20 1.65 6.09
CA GLU A 57 -0.37 0.39 6.55
C GLU A 57 -0.05 0.11 8.03
N GLU A 58 1.18 0.37 8.47
CA GLU A 58 1.58 0.24 9.89
C GLU A 58 0.78 1.18 10.80
N ILE A 59 0.63 2.45 10.42
CA ILE A 59 -0.20 3.42 11.15
C ILE A 59 -1.65 2.93 11.24
N LEU A 60 -2.21 2.47 10.12
CA LEU A 60 -3.59 2.04 10.00
C LEU A 60 -3.89 0.80 10.86
N LYS A 61 -2.92 -0.09 11.02
CA LYS A 61 -3.02 -1.27 11.90
C LYS A 61 -2.94 -0.89 13.38
N ALA A 62 -2.12 0.09 13.75
CA ALA A 62 -1.94 0.54 15.13
C ALA A 62 -3.07 1.47 15.64
N MET A 63 -3.79 2.12 14.73
CA MET A 63 -4.78 3.15 15.07
C MET A 63 -5.93 2.66 15.97
N PRO A 64 -6.57 1.49 15.75
CA PRO A 64 -7.66 1.03 16.62
C PRO A 64 -7.22 0.88 18.08
N ASP A 65 -6.07 0.25 18.33
CA ASP A 65 -5.56 -0.01 19.67
C ASP A 65 -5.16 1.30 20.38
N ALA A 66 -4.61 2.26 19.63
CA ALA A 66 -4.30 3.59 20.14
C ALA A 66 -5.58 4.37 20.51
N LEU A 67 -6.62 4.33 19.66
CA LEU A 67 -7.91 4.97 19.95
C LEU A 67 -8.60 4.35 21.16
N ASP A 68 -8.51 3.04 21.34
CA ASP A 68 -9.03 2.35 22.53
C ASP A 68 -8.34 2.86 23.80
N LEU A 69 -7.00 2.99 23.79
CA LEU A 69 -6.26 3.54 24.93
C LEU A 69 -6.63 5.00 25.20
N LEU A 70 -6.72 5.83 24.15
CA LEU A 70 -7.16 7.22 24.27
C LEU A 70 -8.56 7.31 24.90
N THR A 71 -9.48 6.44 24.46
CA THR A 71 -10.85 6.38 25.01
C THR A 71 -10.84 6.06 26.50
N ILE A 72 -10.06 5.05 26.91
CA ILE A 72 -9.93 4.66 28.33
C ILE A 72 -9.34 5.80 29.15
N CYS A 73 -8.25 6.42 28.69
CA CYS A 73 -7.59 7.51 29.39
C CYS A 73 -8.50 8.74 29.54
N VAL A 74 -9.12 9.18 28.45
CA VAL A 74 -10.04 10.33 28.47
C VAL A 74 -11.30 10.02 29.29
N GLY A 75 -11.82 8.79 29.21
CA GLY A 75 -12.93 8.32 30.04
C GLY A 75 -12.59 8.30 31.53
N ALA A 76 -11.32 8.08 31.88
CA ALA A 76 -10.80 8.19 33.25
C ALA A 76 -10.52 9.64 33.70
N GLY A 77 -10.85 10.64 32.86
CA GLY A 77 -10.70 12.07 33.19
C GLY A 77 -9.34 12.68 32.83
N LEU A 78 -8.46 11.95 32.12
CA LEU A 78 -7.23 12.55 31.59
C LEU A 78 -7.57 13.54 30.46
N GLY A 79 -6.87 14.67 30.43
CA GLY A 79 -6.89 15.56 29.28
C GLY A 79 -6.36 14.85 28.02
N PHE A 80 -6.86 15.24 26.84
CA PHE A 80 -6.51 14.57 25.59
C PHE A 80 -5.00 14.53 25.30
N ASP A 81 -4.27 15.62 25.59
CA ASP A 81 -2.81 15.66 25.42
C ASP A 81 -2.10 14.67 26.35
N ALA A 82 -2.58 14.52 27.59
CA ALA A 82 -2.05 13.53 28.53
C ALA A 82 -2.38 12.09 28.11
N ALA A 83 -3.57 11.87 27.53
CA ALA A 83 -3.95 10.59 26.95
C ALA A 83 -3.07 10.25 25.73
N MET A 84 -2.78 11.21 24.84
CA MET A 84 -1.83 11.03 23.74
C MET A 84 -0.43 10.70 24.26
N HIS A 85 0.02 11.35 25.33
CA HIS A 85 1.30 11.04 25.96
C HIS A 85 1.37 9.58 26.43
N LYS A 86 0.27 9.02 26.96
CA LYS A 86 0.20 7.61 27.35
C LYS A 86 0.32 6.65 26.17
N VAL A 87 -0.20 7.02 24.99
CA VAL A 87 -0.01 6.24 23.75
C VAL A 87 1.46 6.24 23.36
N VAL A 88 2.12 7.40 23.41
CA VAL A 88 3.54 7.56 23.09
C VAL A 88 4.45 6.78 24.04
N GLU A 89 4.12 6.74 25.33
CA GLU A 89 4.87 5.95 26.32
C GLU A 89 4.72 4.44 26.13
N LYS A 90 3.55 3.99 25.67
CA LYS A 90 3.22 2.55 25.61
C LYS A 90 3.74 1.85 24.36
N TRP A 91 3.78 2.53 23.23
CA TRP A 91 4.13 1.93 21.94
C TRP A 91 5.25 2.69 21.24
N ASP A 92 6.17 1.94 20.63
CA ASP A 92 7.19 2.46 19.72
C ASP A 92 6.84 2.08 18.29
N ASN A 93 5.93 2.86 17.68
CA ASN A 93 5.49 2.67 16.31
C ASN A 93 5.29 4.03 15.61
N GLU A 94 5.05 3.99 14.30
CA GLU A 94 4.94 5.21 13.49
C GLU A 94 3.78 6.13 13.93
N LEU A 95 2.69 5.56 14.44
CA LEU A 95 1.56 6.34 14.96
C LEU A 95 1.93 7.05 16.27
N ALA A 96 2.61 6.37 17.19
CA ALA A 96 3.13 6.95 18.41
C ALA A 96 4.14 8.07 18.12
N PHE A 97 4.99 7.90 17.10
CA PHE A 97 5.90 8.95 16.65
C PHE A 97 5.16 10.21 16.17
N GLU A 98 4.10 10.06 15.36
CA GLU A 98 3.27 11.19 14.91
C GLU A 98 2.53 11.85 16.08
N PHE A 99 1.97 11.10 17.04
CA PHE A 99 1.37 11.69 18.24
C PHE A 99 2.40 12.45 19.10
N GLY A 100 3.60 11.89 19.28
CA GLY A 100 4.69 12.55 19.98
C GLY A 100 5.13 13.84 19.28
N ARG A 101 5.09 13.86 17.94
CA ARG A 101 5.34 15.06 17.15
C ARG A 101 4.24 16.11 17.33
N VAL A 102 2.96 15.72 17.36
CA VAL A 102 1.85 16.63 17.69
C VAL A 102 2.05 17.26 19.07
N LEU A 103 2.40 16.47 20.09
CA LEU A 103 2.66 16.98 21.44
C LEU A 103 3.79 18.01 21.46
N ARG A 104 4.90 17.75 20.75
CA ARG A 104 6.01 18.71 20.62
C ARG A 104 5.59 19.98 19.88
N GLU A 105 4.84 19.85 18.79
CA GLU A 105 4.35 20.99 18.02
C GLU A 105 3.45 21.91 18.87
N VAL A 106 2.60 21.32 19.72
CA VAL A 106 1.77 22.06 20.69
C VAL A 106 2.63 22.72 21.77
N GLN A 107 3.65 22.03 22.30
CA GLN A 107 4.59 22.61 23.27
C GLN A 107 5.38 23.80 22.70
N LEU A 108 5.61 23.82 21.39
CA LEU A 108 6.26 24.92 20.67
C LEU A 108 5.29 26.07 20.32
N GLY A 109 4.04 26.01 20.78
CA GLY A 109 3.07 27.09 20.67
C GLY A 109 2.10 26.99 19.50
N LYS A 110 2.12 25.90 18.71
CA LYS A 110 1.04 25.66 17.73
C LYS A 110 -0.26 25.33 18.45
N THR A 111 -1.39 25.72 17.86
CA THR A 111 -2.67 25.27 18.39
C THR A 111 -2.83 23.76 18.17
N ARG A 112 -3.47 23.06 19.11
CA ARG A 112 -3.74 21.61 18.99
C ARG A 112 -4.46 21.25 17.69
N ARG A 113 -5.42 22.08 17.28
CA ARG A 113 -6.19 21.89 16.05
C ARG A 113 -5.30 21.93 14.81
N GLU A 114 -4.35 22.85 14.74
CA GLU A 114 -3.38 22.94 13.64
C GLU A 114 -2.42 21.75 13.64
N ALA A 115 -1.85 21.40 14.80
CA ALA A 115 -0.91 20.29 14.91
C ALA A 115 -1.55 18.94 14.49
N LEU A 116 -2.81 18.71 14.88
CA LEU A 116 -3.57 17.53 14.47
C LEU A 116 -3.89 17.53 12.96
N ARG A 117 -4.24 18.68 12.36
CA ARG A 117 -4.45 18.79 10.92
C ARG A 117 -3.16 18.51 10.14
N ASP A 118 -2.05 19.11 10.55
CA ASP A 118 -0.74 18.86 9.95
C ASP A 118 -0.35 17.38 10.05
N MET A 119 -0.69 16.70 11.15
CA MET A 119 -0.49 15.26 11.29
C MET A 119 -1.34 14.49 10.27
N ALA A 120 -2.63 14.80 10.12
CA ALA A 120 -3.50 14.13 9.15
C ALA A 120 -2.98 14.29 7.73
N ASP A 121 -2.54 15.49 7.35
CA ASP A 121 -2.01 15.79 6.02
C ASP A 121 -0.69 15.04 5.74
N ARG A 122 0.19 14.91 6.75
CA ARG A 122 1.44 14.15 6.63
C ARG A 122 1.24 12.65 6.56
N VAL A 123 0.27 12.12 7.30
CA VAL A 123 -0.05 10.69 7.30
C VAL A 123 -0.75 10.32 5.98
N GLY A 124 -1.63 11.20 5.47
CA GLY A 124 -2.30 11.02 4.19
C GLY A 124 -3.26 9.82 4.16
N LEU A 125 -3.82 9.44 5.31
CA LEU A 125 -4.81 8.37 5.43
C LEU A 125 -6.21 8.94 5.66
N PRO A 126 -7.23 8.50 4.90
CA PRO A 126 -8.61 8.94 5.10
C PRO A 126 -9.13 8.71 6.52
N GLU A 127 -8.75 7.60 7.16
CA GLU A 127 -9.09 7.29 8.55
C GLU A 127 -8.52 8.31 9.53
N MET A 128 -7.26 8.73 9.33
CA MET A 128 -6.62 9.73 10.17
C MET A 128 -7.27 11.11 10.01
N THR A 129 -7.54 11.52 8.77
CA THR A 129 -8.25 12.78 8.48
C THR A 129 -9.64 12.79 9.13
N SER A 130 -10.38 11.68 9.02
CA SER A 130 -11.72 11.54 9.61
C SER A 130 -11.67 11.59 11.14
N PHE A 131 -10.68 10.92 11.74
CA PHE A 131 -10.43 10.96 13.17
C PHE A 131 -10.14 12.37 13.66
N VAL A 132 -9.14 13.04 13.08
CA VAL A 132 -8.74 14.40 13.44
C VAL A 132 -9.90 15.39 13.29
N ALA A 133 -10.66 15.30 12.20
CA ALA A 133 -11.83 16.14 11.99
C ALA A 133 -12.88 15.96 13.10
N ALA A 134 -13.14 14.72 13.51
CA ALA A 134 -14.09 14.42 14.58
C ALA A 134 -13.61 14.96 15.95
N ILE A 135 -12.31 14.85 16.24
CA ILE A 135 -11.72 15.42 17.47
C ILE A 135 -11.85 16.94 17.49
N ILE A 136 -11.43 17.61 16.42
CA ILE A 136 -11.52 19.08 16.32
C ILE A 136 -12.98 19.55 16.45
N GLN A 137 -13.91 18.85 15.82
CA GLN A 137 -15.34 19.17 15.90
C GLN A 137 -15.88 18.97 17.33
N SER A 138 -15.45 17.91 18.02
CA SER A 138 -15.88 17.66 19.40
C SER A 138 -15.38 18.73 20.38
N GLU A 139 -14.15 19.21 20.21
CA GLU A 139 -13.60 20.31 21.01
C GLU A 139 -14.38 21.62 20.78
N GLN A 140 -14.78 21.89 19.53
CA GLN A 140 -15.53 23.10 19.18
C GLN A 140 -16.98 23.08 19.70
N LEU A 141 -17.62 21.91 19.67
CA LEU A 141 -19.03 21.74 20.07
C LEU A 141 -19.22 21.38 21.54
N GLY A 142 -18.12 21.15 22.29
CA GLY A 142 -18.17 20.74 23.70
C GLY A 142 -18.77 19.35 23.94
N VAL A 143 -18.78 18.51 22.91
CA VAL A 143 -19.31 17.12 22.97
C VAL A 143 -18.26 16.21 23.60
N SER A 144 -18.68 15.18 24.34
CA SER A 144 -17.73 14.32 25.06
C SER A 144 -16.76 13.61 24.10
N LEU A 145 -15.47 13.93 24.26
CA LEU A 145 -14.39 13.40 23.45
C LEU A 145 -14.30 11.88 23.51
N GLY A 146 -14.58 11.30 24.68
CA GLY A 146 -14.64 9.85 24.88
C GLY A 146 -15.69 9.16 23.99
N LYS A 147 -16.85 9.79 23.76
CA LYS A 147 -17.88 9.20 22.88
C LYS A 147 -17.45 9.22 21.42
N VAL A 148 -16.80 10.30 20.99
CA VAL A 148 -16.26 10.42 19.63
C VAL A 148 -15.14 9.41 19.38
N LEU A 149 -14.22 9.26 20.33
CA LEU A 149 -13.16 8.26 20.28
C LEU A 149 -13.72 6.83 20.21
N GLN A 150 -14.73 6.51 21.03
CA GLN A 150 -15.39 5.19 21.03
C GLN A 150 -16.05 4.88 19.67
N ILE A 151 -16.77 5.85 19.09
CA ILE A 151 -17.41 5.68 17.78
C ILE A 151 -16.35 5.47 16.69
N GLN A 152 -15.25 6.22 16.73
CA GLN A 152 -14.18 6.04 15.74
C GLN A 152 -13.45 4.71 15.89
N ALA A 153 -13.17 4.27 17.13
CA ALA A 153 -12.57 2.95 17.36
C ALA A 153 -13.44 1.83 16.78
N GLU A 154 -14.76 1.89 16.97
CA GLU A 154 -15.69 0.92 16.40
C GLU A 154 -15.73 0.96 14.86
N ASN A 155 -15.80 2.17 14.27
CA ASN A 155 -15.75 2.34 12.82
C ASN A 155 -14.47 1.76 12.21
N MET A 156 -13.34 1.90 12.90
CA MET A 156 -12.08 1.33 12.46
C MET A 156 -12.07 -0.20 12.54
N ARG A 157 -12.66 -0.79 13.59
CA ARG A 157 -12.81 -2.25 13.72
C ARG A 157 -13.71 -2.81 12.62
N ILE A 158 -14.82 -2.13 12.32
CA ILE A 158 -15.72 -2.49 11.21
C ILE A 158 -14.98 -2.43 9.88
N LYS A 159 -14.27 -1.34 9.59
CA LYS A 159 -13.46 -1.22 8.36
C LYS A 159 -12.39 -2.29 8.25
N ARG A 160 -11.72 -2.65 9.36
CA ARG A 160 -10.72 -3.73 9.37
C ARG A 160 -11.37 -5.06 8.98
N ARG A 161 -12.57 -5.35 9.46
CA ARG A 161 -13.35 -6.54 9.09
C ARG A 161 -13.77 -6.50 7.62
N GLN A 162 -14.27 -5.37 7.14
CA GLN A 162 -14.66 -5.20 5.73
C GLN A 162 -13.49 -5.45 4.78
N ARG A 163 -12.29 -4.92 5.07
CA ARG A 163 -11.11 -5.19 4.23
C ARG A 163 -10.73 -6.68 4.22
N ALA A 164 -10.92 -7.37 5.33
CA ALA A 164 -10.68 -8.82 5.39
C ALA A 164 -11.73 -9.59 4.57
N GLU A 165 -13.00 -9.18 4.65
CA GLU A 165 -14.08 -9.75 3.84
C GLU A 165 -13.89 -9.47 2.35
N GLU A 166 -13.50 -8.25 1.97
CA GLU A 166 -13.14 -7.89 0.59
C GLU A 166 -11.97 -8.73 0.06
N ALA A 167 -10.92 -8.92 0.87
CA ALA A 167 -9.80 -9.78 0.50
C ALA A 167 -10.22 -11.24 0.32
N ALA A 168 -11.14 -11.73 1.15
CA ALA A 168 -11.72 -13.07 1.03
C ALA A 168 -12.56 -13.22 -0.25
N GLN A 169 -13.37 -12.21 -0.60
CA GLN A 169 -14.18 -12.21 -1.83
C GLN A 169 -13.34 -12.16 -3.12
N GLN A 170 -12.10 -11.66 -3.06
CA GLN A 170 -11.18 -11.70 -4.19
C GLN A 170 -10.53 -13.08 -4.39
N ALA A 171 -10.58 -13.98 -3.40
CA ALA A 171 -9.95 -15.30 -3.50
C ALA A 171 -10.57 -16.20 -4.59
N PRO A 172 -11.92 -16.32 -4.74
CA PRO A 172 -12.54 -17.11 -5.80
C PRO A 172 -12.14 -16.65 -7.21
N VAL A 173 -12.05 -15.33 -7.43
CA VAL A 173 -11.66 -14.77 -8.73
C VAL A 173 -10.21 -15.14 -9.08
N LYS A 174 -9.31 -15.18 -8.09
CA LYS A 174 -7.93 -15.63 -8.31
C LYS A 174 -7.82 -17.13 -8.59
N MET A 175 -8.75 -17.95 -8.07
CA MET A 175 -8.78 -19.40 -8.37
C MET A 175 -9.29 -19.73 -9.78
N LEU A 176 -10.04 -18.83 -10.43
CA LEU A 176 -10.47 -18.99 -11.82
C LEU A 176 -9.29 -19.04 -12.79
N PHE A 177 -8.20 -18.31 -12.51
CA PHE A 177 -7.06 -18.25 -13.42
C PHE A 177 -6.36 -19.62 -13.58
N PRO A 178 -5.93 -20.32 -12.52
CA PRO A 178 -5.45 -21.69 -12.63
C PRO A 178 -6.49 -22.65 -13.21
N LEU A 179 -7.77 -22.48 -12.88
CA LEU A 179 -8.83 -23.34 -13.39
C LEU A 179 -8.92 -23.27 -14.93
N VAL A 180 -8.95 -22.06 -15.49
CA VAL A 180 -9.04 -21.85 -16.94
C VAL A 180 -7.74 -22.25 -17.64
N PHE A 181 -6.57 -21.90 -17.09
CA PHE A 181 -5.31 -22.21 -17.76
C PHE A 181 -4.85 -23.67 -17.62
N LEU A 182 -5.32 -24.40 -16.61
CA LEU A 182 -4.89 -25.79 -16.38
C LEU A 182 -5.96 -26.81 -16.76
N VAL A 183 -7.23 -26.57 -16.40
CA VAL A 183 -8.32 -27.54 -16.64
C VAL A 183 -8.82 -27.46 -18.08
N MET A 184 -8.95 -26.27 -18.66
CA MET A 184 -9.48 -26.10 -20.02
C MET A 184 -8.57 -26.77 -21.08
N PRO A 185 -7.23 -26.60 -21.06
CA PRO A 185 -6.34 -27.34 -21.96
C PRO A 185 -6.35 -28.85 -21.72
N ALA A 186 -6.41 -29.30 -20.45
CA ALA A 186 -6.51 -30.72 -20.13
C ALA A 186 -7.80 -31.34 -20.68
N LEU A 187 -8.93 -30.64 -20.57
CA LEU A 187 -10.21 -31.06 -21.16
C LEU A 187 -10.14 -31.16 -22.68
N PHE A 188 -9.50 -30.19 -23.36
CA PHE A 188 -9.29 -30.26 -24.81
C PHE A 188 -8.47 -31.48 -25.21
N ILE A 189 -7.39 -31.79 -24.49
CA ILE A 189 -6.55 -32.97 -24.78
C ILE A 189 -7.34 -34.26 -24.59
N VAL A 190 -8.10 -34.38 -23.49
CA VAL A 190 -8.89 -35.59 -23.20
C VAL A 190 -10.02 -35.80 -24.19
N LEU A 191 -10.69 -34.73 -24.62
CA LEU A 191 -11.86 -34.82 -25.49
C LEU A 191 -11.48 -34.90 -26.98
N LEU A 192 -10.57 -34.04 -27.45
CA LEU A 192 -10.13 -34.01 -28.84
C LEU A 192 -9.05 -35.05 -29.15
N GLY A 193 -8.28 -35.51 -28.18
CA GLY A 193 -7.23 -36.51 -28.37
C GLY A 193 -7.71 -37.77 -29.10
N PRO A 194 -8.71 -38.51 -28.57
CA PRO A 194 -9.22 -39.70 -29.25
C PRO A 194 -9.98 -39.35 -30.53
N ALA A 195 -10.74 -38.25 -30.57
CA ALA A 195 -11.46 -37.83 -31.77
C ALA A 195 -10.50 -37.54 -32.95
N ALA A 196 -9.38 -36.86 -32.69
CA ALA A 196 -8.35 -36.60 -33.67
C ALA A 196 -7.68 -37.90 -34.15
N MET A 197 -7.39 -38.85 -33.24
CA MET A 197 -6.83 -40.16 -33.58
C MET A 197 -7.78 -40.95 -34.50
N ILE A 198 -9.08 -40.93 -34.23
CA ILE A 198 -10.09 -41.61 -35.06
C ILE A 198 -10.15 -40.99 -36.47
N VAL A 199 -10.15 -39.66 -36.57
CA VAL A 199 -10.17 -38.96 -37.88
C VAL A 199 -8.90 -39.26 -38.68
N ILE A 200 -7.73 -39.25 -38.04
CA ILE A 200 -6.46 -39.60 -38.70
C ILE A 200 -6.49 -41.06 -39.19
N GLN A 201 -6.99 -41.99 -38.38
CA GLN A 201 -7.12 -43.39 -38.79
C GLN A 201 -8.10 -43.58 -39.95
N MET A 202 -9.20 -42.83 -40.02
CA MET A 202 -10.10 -42.86 -41.18
C MET A 202 -9.44 -42.32 -42.45
N PHE A 203 -8.68 -41.23 -42.36
CA PHE A 203 -8.00 -40.66 -43.51
C PHE A 203 -6.79 -41.48 -43.98
N VAL A 204 -6.04 -42.09 -43.06
CA VAL A 204 -4.87 -42.93 -43.39
C VAL A 204 -5.29 -44.36 -43.77
N GLY A 205 -6.34 -44.90 -43.14
CA GLY A 205 -6.88 -46.23 -43.44
C GLY A 205 -7.82 -46.30 -44.65
N GLY A 206 -8.38 -45.16 -45.08
CA GLY A 206 -9.21 -45.03 -46.29
C GLY A 206 -8.43 -44.65 -47.56
N GLY A 207 -7.10 -44.60 -47.48
CA GLY A 207 -6.21 -44.32 -48.60
C GLY A 207 -5.67 -45.58 -49.26
N PHE A 208 -6.53 -46.50 -49.69
CA PHE A 208 -6.42 -47.41 -50.85
C PHE A 208 -7.79 -48.09 -51.06
#